data_AF-A0A238L7F8-F1
#
_entry.id   AF-A0A238L7F8-F1
#
_cell.length_a   1.000
_cell.length_b   1.000
_cell.length_c   1.000
_cell.angle_alpha   90.00
_cell.angle_beta   90.00
_cell.angle_gamma   90.00
#
_symmetry.space_group_name_H-M   'P 1'
#
loop_
_entity.id
_entity.type
_entity.pdbx_description
1 polymer ?
#
loop_
_entity_poly.entity_id
_entity_poly.type
_entity_poly.pdbx_seq_one_letter_code
_entity_poly.pdbx_strand_id
1 'polypeptide(L)'
;MRHDAVRIALTSGLTRREVADDLGVGMSTLNKWTTAHRDTDVVSKEDMSLAQENDRLRRENRLFKEEREILKKATQFFAGLKQ
;
A
#
# COMPACT_ATOMS: atom_id res chain seq x y z
N MET A 1 -8.09 0.01 -19.11
CA MET A 1 -9.46 -0.42 -19.50
C MET A 1 -10.29 -0.95 -18.34
N ARG A 2 -10.05 -2.15 -17.78
CA ARG A 2 -10.89 -2.69 -16.68
C ARG A 2 -10.86 -1.84 -15.38
N HIS A 3 -9.68 -1.37 -14.98
CA HIS A 3 -9.53 -0.54 -13.78
C HIS A 3 -10.13 0.87 -13.99
N ASP A 4 -10.07 1.41 -15.21
CA ASP A 4 -10.71 2.69 -15.57
C ASP A 4 -12.22 2.57 -15.58
N ALA A 5 -12.75 1.48 -16.13
CA ALA A 5 -14.17 1.17 -16.15
C ALA A 5 -14.78 1.11 -14.74
N VAL A 6 -14.12 0.41 -13.82
CA VAL A 6 -14.58 0.29 -12.43
C VAL A 6 -14.46 1.62 -11.70
N ARG A 7 -13.36 2.38 -11.92
CA ARG A 7 -13.22 3.72 -11.34
C ARG A 7 -14.32 4.66 -11.81
N ILE A 8 -14.58 4.73 -13.11
CA ILE A 8 -15.66 5.55 -13.68
C ILE A 8 -17.00 5.12 -13.06
N ALA A 9 -17.32 3.82 -13.02
CA ALA A 9 -18.55 3.33 -12.38
C ALA A 9 -18.69 3.66 -10.90
N LEU A 10 -17.59 3.91 -10.18
CA LEU A 10 -17.60 4.21 -8.75
C LEU A 10 -17.52 5.71 -8.45
N THR A 11 -16.99 6.54 -9.34
CA THR A 11 -16.68 7.95 -9.05
C THR A 11 -17.29 8.97 -10.00
N SER A 12 -17.84 8.57 -11.16
CA SER A 12 -18.32 9.52 -12.17
C SER A 12 -19.74 10.04 -11.94
N GLY A 13 -20.49 9.47 -10.99
CA GLY A 13 -21.90 9.80 -10.76
C GLY A 13 -22.85 9.28 -11.86
N LEU A 14 -22.34 8.64 -12.90
CA LEU A 14 -23.12 7.97 -13.94
C LEU A 14 -23.72 6.66 -13.42
N THR A 15 -24.87 6.29 -13.96
CA THR A 15 -25.46 4.99 -13.66
C THR A 15 -24.60 3.88 -14.25
N ARG A 16 -24.60 2.70 -13.61
CA ARG A 16 -23.83 1.54 -14.12
C ARG A 16 -24.19 1.14 -15.54
N ARG A 17 -25.42 1.45 -15.98
CA ARG A 17 -25.89 1.19 -17.33
C ARG A 17 -25.22 2.11 -18.35
N GLU A 18 -25.18 3.40 -18.08
CA GLU A 18 -24.48 4.38 -18.93
C GLU A 18 -22.99 4.04 -19.02
N VAL A 19 -22.37 3.66 -17.91
CA VAL A 19 -20.96 3.24 -17.92
C VAL A 19 -20.75 1.96 -18.75
N ALA A 20 -21.67 1.00 -18.71
CA ALA A 20 -21.59 -0.21 -19.52
C ALA A 20 -21.71 0.12 -21.03
N ASP A 21 -22.65 1.00 -21.37
CA ASP A 21 -22.92 1.43 -22.74
C ASP A 21 -21.74 2.26 -23.31
N ASP A 22 -21.19 3.21 -22.53
CA ASP A 22 -20.03 4.03 -22.90
C ASP A 22 -18.76 3.21 -23.11
N LEU A 23 -18.61 2.12 -22.34
CA LEU A 23 -17.46 1.22 -22.42
C LEU A 23 -17.67 0.10 -23.46
N GLY A 24 -18.86 -0.02 -24.04
CA GLY A 24 -19.20 -1.09 -24.98
C GLY A 24 -19.15 -2.49 -24.36
N VAL A 25 -19.38 -2.61 -23.04
CA VAL A 25 -19.34 -3.89 -22.31
C VAL A 25 -20.71 -4.26 -21.77
N GLY A 26 -21.02 -5.57 -21.74
CA GLY A 26 -22.27 -6.02 -21.12
C GLY A 26 -22.32 -5.73 -19.61
N MET A 27 -23.52 -5.44 -19.10
CA MET A 27 -23.77 -5.22 -17.66
C MET A 27 -23.28 -6.36 -16.76
N SER A 28 -23.33 -7.61 -17.23
CA SER A 28 -22.81 -8.77 -16.51
C SER A 28 -21.28 -8.72 -16.36
N THR A 29 -20.58 -8.25 -17.40
CA THR A 29 -19.13 -8.05 -17.40
C THR A 29 -18.75 -6.90 -16.45
N LEU A 30 -19.46 -5.77 -16.51
CA LEU A 30 -19.23 -4.65 -15.61
C LEU A 30 -19.49 -5.02 -14.14
N ASN A 31 -20.56 -5.77 -13.85
CA ASN A 31 -20.84 -6.26 -12.50
C ASN A 31 -19.74 -7.20 -12.01
N LYS A 32 -19.27 -8.15 -12.83
CA LYS A 32 -18.14 -9.03 -12.48
C LYS A 32 -16.87 -8.23 -12.18
N TRP A 33 -16.57 -7.20 -12.96
CA TRP A 33 -15.40 -6.36 -12.73
C TRP A 33 -15.52 -5.54 -11.45
N THR A 34 -16.72 -5.03 -11.14
CA THR A 34 -17.01 -4.27 -9.92
C THR A 34 -16.91 -5.15 -8.68
N THR A 35 -17.46 -6.37 -8.70
CA THR A 35 -17.34 -7.33 -7.60
C THR A 35 -15.89 -7.73 -7.37
N ALA A 36 -15.18 -8.13 -8.42
CA ALA A 36 -13.79 -8.52 -8.29
C ALA A 36 -12.88 -7.38 -7.82
N HIS A 37 -13.18 -6.12 -8.15
CA HIS A 37 -12.48 -4.96 -7.61
C HIS A 37 -12.77 -4.73 -6.12
N ARG A 38 -14.03 -4.89 -5.70
CA ARG A 38 -14.38 -4.85 -4.27
C ARG A 38 -13.67 -5.95 -3.49
N ASP A 39 -13.56 -7.14 -4.05
CA ASP A 39 -12.81 -8.24 -3.43
C ASP A 39 -11.30 -7.96 -3.35
N THR A 40 -10.76 -7.04 -4.17
CA THR A 40 -9.37 -6.59 -4.08
C THR A 40 -9.17 -5.36 -3.16
N ASP A 41 -10.20 -4.52 -3.00
CA ASP A 41 -10.18 -3.36 -2.09
C ASP A 41 -10.44 -3.75 -0.62
N VAL A 42 -10.94 -4.95 -0.36
CA VAL A 42 -11.03 -5.47 1.01
C VAL A 42 -9.62 -5.82 1.47
N VAL A 43 -8.99 -4.88 2.19
CA VAL A 43 -7.72 -5.14 2.88
C VAL A 43 -7.90 -6.36 3.77
N SER A 44 -7.15 -7.42 3.48
CA SER A 44 -7.27 -8.66 4.26
C SER A 44 -6.80 -8.42 5.70
N LYS A 45 -7.25 -9.28 6.63
CA LYS A 45 -6.80 -9.22 8.03
C LYS A 45 -5.29 -9.45 8.10
N GLU A 46 -4.77 -10.29 7.22
CA GLU A 46 -3.36 -10.56 7.01
C GLU A 46 -2.61 -9.29 6.57
N ASP A 47 -3.13 -8.54 5.61
CA ASP A 47 -2.51 -7.29 5.14
C ASP A 47 -2.46 -6.21 6.24
N MET A 48 -3.53 -6.08 7.04
CA MET A 48 -3.54 -5.17 8.19
C MET A 48 -2.52 -5.59 9.25
N SER A 49 -2.42 -6.89 9.54
CA SER A 49 -1.43 -7.45 10.46
C SER A 49 0.00 -7.22 9.96
N LEU A 50 0.24 -7.41 8.66
CA LEU A 50 1.53 -7.14 8.02
C LEU A 50 1.90 -5.65 8.06
N ALA A 51 0.94 -4.75 7.85
CA ALA A 51 1.17 -3.31 7.95
C ALA A 51 1.59 -2.89 9.37
N GLN A 52 0.88 -3.39 10.39
CA GLN A 52 1.23 -3.15 11.80
C GLN A 52 2.62 -3.68 12.15
N GLU A 53 2.94 -4.88 11.68
CA GLU A 53 4.25 -5.49 11.86
C GLU A 53 5.35 -4.69 11.17
N ASN A 54 5.10 -4.19 9.96
CA ASN A 54 6.04 -3.35 9.23
C ASN A 54 6.36 -2.06 10.00
N ASP A 55 5.34 -1.43 10.57
CA ASP A 55 5.50 -0.22 11.38
C ASP A 55 6.25 -0.48 12.69
N ARG A 56 6.06 -1.65 13.31
CA ARG A 56 6.89 -2.11 14.44
C ARG A 56 8.35 -2.24 14.02
N LEU A 57 8.62 -3.00 12.96
CA LEU A 57 9.98 -3.25 12.45
C LEU A 57 10.69 -1.97 12.00
N ARG A 58 9.97 -0.99 11.44
CA ARG A 58 10.54 0.32 11.08
C ARG A 58 11.01 1.10 12.30
N ARG A 59 10.24 1.06 13.39
CA ARG A 59 10.62 1.72 14.66
C ARG A 59 11.86 1.06 15.27
N GLU A 60 11.88 -0.27 15.35
CA GLU A 60 13.04 -1.01 15.85
C GLU A 60 14.29 -0.75 15.02
N ASN A 61 14.17 -0.81 13.68
CA ASN A 61 15.29 -0.51 12.79
C ASN A 61 15.82 0.92 12.95
N ARG A 62 14.97 1.88 13.28
CA ARG A 62 15.41 3.27 13.55
C ARG A 62 16.27 3.32 14.80
N LEU A 63 15.82 2.69 15.89
CA LEU A 63 16.56 2.63 17.15
C LEU A 63 17.93 1.95 16.95
N PHE A 64 17.96 0.79 16.30
CA PHE A 64 19.22 0.08 16.05
C PHE A 64 20.20 0.88 15.19
N LYS A 65 19.70 1.64 14.21
CA LYS A 65 20.56 2.53 13.42
C LYS A 65 21.15 3.65 14.28
N GLU A 66 20.37 4.24 15.18
CA GLU A 66 20.84 5.29 16.10
C GLU A 66 21.92 4.75 17.05
N GLU A 67 21.68 3.59 17.67
CA GLU A 67 22.65 2.92 18.56
C GLU A 67 23.95 2.61 17.81
N ARG A 68 23.86 2.07 16.59
CA ARG A 68 25.03 1.78 15.76
C ARG A 68 25.83 3.03 15.43
N GLU A 69 25.17 4.15 15.15
CA GLU A 69 25.87 5.41 14.87
C GLU A 69 26.53 6.01 16.12
N ILE A 70 25.93 5.86 17.31
CA ILE A 70 26.57 6.22 18.58
C ILE A 70 27.85 5.40 18.78
N LEU A 71 27.77 4.08 18.61
CA LEU A 71 28.92 3.19 18.78
C LEU A 71 30.05 3.53 17.82
N LYS A 72 29.75 3.78 16.54
CA LYS A 72 30.75 4.20 15.56
C LYS A 72 31.45 5.50 15.96
N LYS A 73 30.69 6.51 16.38
CA LYS A 73 31.24 7.79 16.85
C LYS A 73 32.16 7.59 18.04
N ALA A 74 31.77 6.74 19.00
CA ALA A 74 32.61 6.39 20.13
C ALA A 74 33.91 5.71 19.67
N THR A 75 33.83 4.71 18.79
CA THR A 75 35.03 4.05 18.24
C THR A 75 35.98 5.04 17.55
N GLN A 76 35.45 5.96 16.74
CA GLN A 76 36.25 7.00 16.09
C GLN A 76 36.91 7.94 17.10
N PHE A 77 36.16 8.38 18.12
CA PHE A 77 36.67 9.23 19.18
C PHE A 77 37.84 8.56 19.93
N PHE A 78 37.65 7.32 20.38
CA PHE A 78 38.70 6.59 21.10
C PHE A 78 39.91 6.20 20.25
N ALA A 79 39.73 5.99 18.94
CA ALA A 79 40.85 5.76 18.02
C ALA A 79 41.75 7.01 17.89
N GLY A 80 41.16 8.22 17.91
CA GLY A 80 41.91 9.49 17.88
C GLY A 80 42.64 9.82 19.19
N LEU A 81 42.20 9.26 20.33
CA LEU A 81 42.83 9.45 21.64
C LEU A 81 44.10 8.63 21.87
N LYS A 82 44.44 7.69 20.98
CA LYS A 82 45.67 6.87 21.06
C LYS A 82 46.88 7.45 20.31
N GLN A 83 46.82 8.72 19.90
CA GLN A 83 47.91 9.43 19.24
C GLN A 83 48.69 10.31 20.20
#